data_AF-F9F0U4-F1
#
_entry.id   AF-F9F0U4-F1
#
_cell.length_a   1.000
_cell.length_b   1.000
_cell.length_c   1.000
_cell.angle_alpha   90.00
_cell.angle_beta   90.00
_cell.angle_gamma   90.00
#
_symmetry.space_group_name_H-M   'P 1'
#
loop_
_entity.id
_entity.type
_entity.pdbx_description
1 polymer ?
#
loop_
_entity_poly.entity_id
_entity_poly.type
_entity_poly.pdbx_seq_one_letter_code
_entity_poly.pdbx_strand_id
1 'polypeptide(L)'
;MPNKGSLQDAVQGKGVHIDSDNHICWDEDADQQPRNWNFGTKTYTAALICWLEIYMTAISSSGTATADSAREEYGVSRTMAYFAFVTIYLLGQTIGSIFCSPISEVFGRRTIYILAATIFCISSAIVAAVPSIIGVYFGRFFQGVAAAIPATVAFGNFDDMYNAEHRIWVVYVYTILGMLGLALGPIYSTYITSSIGWRWVYYISTMVMGATSVACLFTRESNASQLLDKIVKQIREETGIED
;
A
#
# COMPACT_ATOMS: atom_id res chain seq x y z
N MET A 1 41.34 -5.78 18.88
CA MET A 1 40.75 -4.48 18.50
C MET A 1 40.33 -4.61 17.05
N PRO A 2 39.04 -4.46 16.71
CA PRO A 2 38.61 -4.52 15.33
C PRO A 2 39.31 -3.41 14.55
N ASN A 3 39.78 -3.75 13.35
CA ASN A 3 40.67 -2.92 12.57
C ASN A 3 39.88 -1.72 12.03
N LYS A 4 39.93 -0.56 12.70
CA LYS A 4 39.18 0.65 12.29
C LYS A 4 39.38 1.04 10.81
N GLY A 5 40.53 0.67 10.23
CA GLY A 5 40.79 0.83 8.80
C GLY A 5 39.84 0.00 7.92
N SER A 6 39.54 -1.25 8.27
CA SER A 6 38.65 -2.10 7.46
C SER A 6 37.20 -1.65 7.50
N LEU A 7 36.76 -0.99 8.57
CA LEU A 7 35.40 -0.44 8.66
C LEU A 7 35.25 0.81 7.81
N GLN A 8 36.24 1.71 7.84
CA GLN A 8 36.25 2.91 7.00
C GLN A 8 36.33 2.55 5.52
N ASP A 9 37.13 1.55 5.16
CA ASP A 9 37.21 1.03 3.79
C ASP A 9 35.90 0.36 3.32
N ALA A 10 35.18 -0.34 4.21
CA ALA A 10 33.91 -1.00 3.89
C ALA A 10 32.73 -0.02 3.77
N VAL A 11 32.81 1.11 4.46
CA VAL A 11 31.84 2.22 4.42
C VAL A 11 32.06 3.08 3.16
N GLN A 12 33.31 3.21 2.71
CA GLN A 12 33.68 4.04 1.57
C GLN A 12 33.05 3.54 0.25
N GLY A 13 32.28 4.42 -0.40
CA GLY A 13 31.61 4.13 -1.68
C GLY A 13 30.20 3.53 -1.56
N LYS A 14 29.70 3.27 -0.34
CA LYS A 14 28.31 2.84 -0.09
C LYS A 14 27.34 4.00 0.20
N GLY A 15 27.83 5.24 0.23
CA GLY A 15 27.02 6.45 0.45
C GLY A 15 26.55 6.62 1.90
N VAL A 16 27.38 6.17 2.85
CA VAL A 16 27.13 6.24 4.29
C VAL A 16 28.41 6.70 4.99
N HIS A 17 28.29 7.39 6.12
CA HIS A 17 29.41 7.76 7.00
C HIS A 17 29.12 7.34 8.45
N ILE A 18 30.16 7.33 9.27
CA ILE A 18 30.05 7.06 10.71
C ILE A 18 30.03 8.40 11.43
N ASP A 19 28.95 8.69 12.15
CA ASP A 19 28.83 9.89 12.98
C ASP A 19 29.72 9.78 14.24
N SER A 20 29.94 10.93 14.89
CA SER A 20 30.66 11.11 16.14
C SER A 20 30.19 10.20 17.29
N ASP A 21 28.93 9.78 17.29
CA ASP A 21 28.36 8.79 18.21
C ASP A 21 28.51 7.32 17.75
N ASN A 22 29.33 7.07 16.72
CA ASN A 22 29.62 5.75 16.16
C ASN A 22 28.40 5.07 15.50
N HIS A 23 27.40 5.85 15.07
CA HIS A 23 26.26 5.40 14.27
C HIS A 23 26.54 5.52 12.77
N ILE A 24 26.04 4.58 11.98
CA ILE A 24 26.13 4.65 10.51
C ILE A 24 24.95 5.51 10.01
N CYS A 25 25.26 6.61 9.35
CA CYS A 25 24.32 7.59 8.81
C CYS A 25 24.44 7.70 7.29
N TRP A 26 23.37 8.12 6.63
CA TRP A 26 23.40 8.40 5.18
C TRP A 26 24.26 9.62 4.87
N ASP A 27 25.04 9.55 3.79
CA ASP A 27 25.67 10.74 3.22
C ASP A 27 24.62 11.64 2.56
N GLU A 28 24.82 12.97 2.65
CA GLU A 28 23.87 13.96 2.12
C GLU A 28 23.59 13.77 0.61
N ASP A 29 24.56 13.25 -0.14
CA ASP A 29 24.50 13.05 -1.60
C ASP A 29 24.22 11.59 -2.02
N ALA A 30 23.83 10.70 -1.10
CA ALA A 30 23.66 9.29 -1.42
C ALA A 30 22.50 9.03 -2.40
N ASP A 31 22.80 8.56 -3.61
CA ASP A 31 21.80 8.20 -4.65
C ASP A 31 20.77 7.15 -4.20
N GLN A 32 21.15 6.33 -3.21
CA GLN A 32 20.27 5.31 -2.64
C GLN A 32 19.23 5.90 -1.69
N GLN A 33 19.47 7.10 -1.15
CA GLN A 33 18.55 7.76 -0.25
C GLN A 33 17.26 8.17 -1.01
N PRO A 34 16.07 7.79 -0.52
CA PRO A 34 14.80 8.13 -1.16
C PRO A 34 14.56 9.63 -1.38
N ARG A 35 15.20 10.48 -0.56
CA ARG A 35 15.20 11.95 -0.71
C ARG A 35 16.01 12.46 -1.89
N ASN A 36 16.99 11.71 -2.39
CA ASN A 36 17.84 12.13 -3.51
C ASN A 36 17.42 11.52 -4.84
N TRP A 37 16.38 10.68 -4.85
CA TRP A 37 15.89 10.08 -6.09
C TRP A 37 15.46 11.11 -7.14
N ASN A 38 15.71 10.77 -8.41
CA ASN A 38 15.24 11.55 -9.55
C ASN A 38 13.72 11.76 -9.49
N PHE A 39 13.28 12.91 -9.99
CA PHE A 39 11.87 13.32 -9.99
C PHE A 39 10.93 12.25 -10.58
N GLY A 40 11.35 11.56 -11.64
CA GLY A 40 10.55 10.50 -12.27
C GLY A 40 10.25 9.31 -11.34
N THR A 41 11.24 8.86 -10.56
CA THR A 41 11.05 7.75 -9.60
C THR A 41 10.14 8.17 -8.45
N LYS A 42 10.33 9.37 -7.91
CA LYS A 42 9.50 9.92 -6.82
C LYS A 42 8.04 10.08 -7.26
N THR A 43 7.84 10.66 -8.45
CA THR A 43 6.50 10.87 -9.00
C THR A 43 5.83 9.57 -9.36
N TYR A 44 6.54 8.58 -9.92
CA TYR A 44 5.98 7.25 -10.20
C TYR A 44 5.50 6.57 -8.90
N THR A 45 6.36 6.51 -7.87
CA THR A 45 6.01 5.89 -6.58
C THR A 45 4.83 6.62 -5.92
N ALA A 46 4.85 7.96 -5.88
CA ALA A 46 3.76 8.74 -5.30
C ALA A 46 2.45 8.57 -6.08
N ALA A 47 2.50 8.59 -7.42
CA ALA A 47 1.33 8.40 -8.26
C ALA A 47 0.72 7.01 -8.08
N LEU A 48 1.55 5.96 -7.93
CA LEU A 48 1.08 4.60 -7.68
C LEU A 48 0.40 4.48 -6.31
N ILE A 49 0.96 5.10 -5.27
CA ILE A 49 0.34 5.13 -3.93
C ILE A 49 -1.02 5.85 -3.98
N CYS A 50 -1.06 7.01 -4.65
CA CYS A 50 -2.30 7.76 -4.84
C CYS A 50 -3.34 6.96 -5.66
N TRP A 51 -2.90 6.22 -6.69
CA TRP A 51 -3.75 5.35 -7.48
C TRP A 51 -4.36 4.20 -6.66
N LEU A 52 -3.55 3.55 -5.82
CA LEU A 52 -4.03 2.52 -4.91
C LEU A 52 -5.08 3.07 -3.95
N GLU A 53 -4.84 4.25 -3.37
CA GLU A 53 -5.78 4.90 -2.46
C GLU A 53 -7.11 5.23 -3.15
N ILE A 54 -7.09 5.98 -4.25
CA ILE A 54 -8.33 6.37 -4.94
C ILE A 54 -9.14 5.15 -5.39
N TYR A 55 -8.47 4.13 -5.91
CA TYR A 55 -9.14 2.95 -6.44
C TYR A 55 -9.72 2.08 -5.33
N MET A 56 -8.95 1.75 -4.30
CA MET A 56 -9.44 0.95 -3.17
C MET A 56 -10.56 1.68 -2.42
N THR A 57 -10.44 3.00 -2.24
CA THR A 57 -11.49 3.81 -1.61
C THR A 57 -12.76 3.88 -2.47
N ALA A 58 -12.63 3.92 -3.81
CA ALA A 58 -13.79 3.81 -4.69
C ALA A 58 -14.49 2.44 -4.59
N ILE A 59 -13.75 1.34 -4.47
CA ILE A 59 -14.34 -0.01 -4.30
C ILE A 59 -14.94 -0.22 -2.90
N SER A 60 -14.41 0.47 -1.88
CA SER A 60 -15.02 0.55 -0.55
C SER A 60 -16.43 1.14 -0.62
N SER A 61 -16.55 2.35 -1.18
CA SER A 61 -17.82 3.07 -1.26
C SER A 61 -18.81 2.45 -2.26
N SER A 62 -18.31 1.74 -3.27
CA SER A 62 -19.10 0.93 -4.20
C SER A 62 -19.95 -0.14 -3.50
N GLY A 63 -19.56 -0.56 -2.28
CA GLY A 63 -20.21 -1.63 -1.55
C GLY A 63 -21.69 -1.42 -1.27
N THR A 64 -22.09 -0.17 -1.06
CA THR A 64 -23.48 0.20 -0.78
C THR A 64 -24.39 -0.12 -1.96
N ALA A 65 -24.02 0.28 -3.18
CA ALA A 65 -24.84 0.04 -4.37
C ALA A 65 -24.87 -1.45 -4.75
N THR A 66 -23.73 -2.15 -4.61
CA THR A 66 -23.67 -3.59 -4.87
C THR A 66 -24.49 -4.40 -3.86
N ALA A 67 -24.57 -3.96 -2.61
CA ALA A 67 -25.32 -4.65 -1.56
C ALA A 67 -26.82 -4.68 -1.87
N ASP A 68 -27.38 -3.57 -2.35
CA ASP A 68 -28.81 -3.48 -2.67
C ASP A 68 -29.20 -4.47 -3.79
N SER A 69 -28.32 -4.66 -4.79
CA SER A 69 -28.56 -5.62 -5.88
C SER A 69 -28.26 -7.07 -5.48
N ALA A 70 -27.19 -7.32 -4.72
CA ALA A 70 -26.83 -8.66 -4.26
C ALA A 70 -27.83 -9.22 -3.25
N ARG A 71 -28.54 -8.34 -2.51
CA ARG A 71 -29.56 -8.71 -1.52
C ARG A 71 -30.66 -9.61 -2.11
N GLU A 72 -31.16 -9.25 -3.29
CA GLU A 72 -32.26 -9.96 -3.94
C GLU A 72 -31.83 -11.36 -4.37
N GLU A 73 -30.60 -11.48 -4.85
CA GLU A 73 -30.04 -12.75 -5.27
C GLU A 73 -29.76 -13.71 -4.10
N TYR A 74 -29.20 -13.20 -3.00
CA TYR A 74 -28.90 -14.01 -1.82
C TYR A 74 -30.10 -14.21 -0.88
N GLY A 75 -31.24 -13.56 -1.15
CA GLY A 75 -32.44 -13.67 -0.32
C GLY A 75 -32.26 -13.16 1.12
N VAL A 76 -31.32 -12.24 1.35
CA VAL A 76 -30.98 -11.72 2.69
C VAL A 76 -31.69 -10.40 2.99
N SER A 77 -31.77 -10.03 4.28
CA SER A 77 -32.28 -8.71 4.66
C SER A 77 -31.33 -7.60 4.22
N ARG A 78 -31.84 -6.36 4.09
CA ARG A 78 -31.01 -5.19 3.77
C ARG A 78 -29.87 -5.05 4.78
N THR A 79 -30.17 -5.16 6.07
CA THR A 79 -29.18 -5.07 7.14
C THR A 79 -28.05 -6.09 6.96
N MET A 80 -28.36 -7.34 6.61
CA MET A 80 -27.35 -8.38 6.38
C MET A 80 -26.49 -8.09 5.13
N ALA A 81 -27.09 -7.60 4.05
CA ALA A 81 -26.34 -7.25 2.85
C ALA A 81 -25.35 -6.10 3.11
N TYR A 82 -25.79 -5.03 3.77
CA TYR A 82 -24.91 -3.91 4.13
C TYR A 82 -23.82 -4.35 5.11
N PHE A 83 -24.14 -5.23 6.05
CA PHE A 83 -23.16 -5.80 6.95
C PHE A 83 -22.06 -6.55 6.18
N ALA A 84 -22.42 -7.41 5.23
CA ALA A 84 -21.47 -8.17 4.42
C ALA A 84 -20.60 -7.30 3.49
N PHE A 85 -21.21 -6.30 2.83
CA PHE A 85 -20.53 -5.51 1.79
C PHE A 85 -19.80 -4.27 2.31
N VAL A 86 -20.26 -3.68 3.42
CA VAL A 86 -19.73 -2.42 3.96
C VAL A 86 -19.09 -2.64 5.32
N THR A 87 -19.84 -3.15 6.31
CA THR A 87 -19.33 -3.27 7.68
C THR A 87 -18.11 -4.19 7.76
N ILE A 88 -18.16 -5.34 7.08
CA ILE A 88 -17.07 -6.32 7.12
C ILE A 88 -15.80 -5.81 6.42
N TYR A 89 -15.96 -5.02 5.36
CA TYR A 89 -14.85 -4.31 4.74
C TYR A 89 -14.22 -3.32 5.73
N LEU A 90 -15.02 -2.47 6.37
CA LEU A 90 -14.53 -1.47 7.33
C LEU A 90 -13.91 -2.11 8.59
N LEU A 91 -14.42 -3.26 9.03
CA LEU A 91 -13.83 -4.05 10.10
C LEU A 91 -12.44 -4.55 9.69
N GLY A 92 -12.31 -5.12 8.49
CA GLY A 92 -11.02 -5.53 7.94
C GLY A 92 -10.05 -4.36 7.83
N GLN A 93 -10.52 -3.20 7.36
CA GLN A 93 -9.70 -2.00 7.23
C GLN A 93 -9.22 -1.46 8.59
N THR A 94 -10.11 -1.42 9.58
CA THR A 94 -9.76 -1.02 10.95
C THR A 94 -8.69 -1.95 11.53
N ILE A 95 -8.89 -3.27 11.45
CA ILE A 95 -7.92 -4.25 11.94
C ILE A 95 -6.59 -4.12 11.18
N GLY A 96 -6.65 -4.02 9.85
CA GLY A 96 -5.47 -3.81 9.02
C GLY A 96 -4.68 -2.57 9.44
N SER A 97 -5.35 -1.44 9.68
CA SER A 97 -4.67 -0.17 10.00
C SER A 97 -3.83 -0.22 11.26
N ILE A 98 -4.21 -1.05 12.24
CA ILE A 98 -3.47 -1.23 13.49
C ILE A 98 -2.12 -1.91 13.24
N PHE A 99 -2.09 -2.90 12.34
CA PHE A 99 -0.90 -3.73 12.10
C PHE A 99 -0.07 -3.27 10.90
N CYS A 100 -0.68 -2.66 9.88
CA CYS A 100 0.01 -2.32 8.63
C CYS A 100 1.15 -1.31 8.82
N SER A 101 1.00 -0.36 9.76
CA SER A 101 2.04 0.64 10.03
C SER A 101 3.36 0.00 10.52
N PRO A 102 3.40 -0.74 11.65
CA PRO A 102 4.65 -1.34 12.13
C PRO A 102 5.20 -2.42 11.18
N ILE A 103 4.31 -3.19 10.51
CA ILE A 103 4.75 -4.19 9.53
C ILE A 103 5.49 -3.50 8.37
N SER A 104 5.07 -2.29 7.95
CA SER A 104 5.73 -1.53 6.88
C SER A 104 7.12 -1.03 7.19
N GLU A 105 7.41 -0.83 8.47
CA GLU A 105 8.73 -0.43 8.92
C GLU A 105 9.69 -1.64 8.96
N VAL A 106 9.17 -2.85 9.22
CA VAL A 106 9.96 -4.09 9.36
C VAL A 106 10.12 -4.87 8.05
N PHE A 107 9.12 -4.92 7.17
CA PHE A 107 9.15 -5.72 5.94
C PHE A 107 9.39 -4.93 4.64
N GLY A 108 9.37 -3.60 4.73
CA GLY A 108 9.64 -2.71 3.62
C GLY A 108 8.34 -2.24 3.00
N ARG A 109 8.31 -0.97 2.60
CA ARG A 109 7.09 -0.32 2.10
C ARG A 109 6.69 -0.91 0.75
N ARG A 110 7.66 -1.26 -0.12
CA ARG A 110 7.40 -1.83 -1.45
C ARG A 110 6.70 -3.19 -1.36
N THR A 111 7.23 -4.10 -0.55
CA THR A 111 6.69 -5.47 -0.41
C THR A 111 5.23 -5.44 0.02
N ILE A 112 4.90 -4.54 0.95
CA ILE A 112 3.55 -4.44 1.48
C ILE A 112 2.56 -3.87 0.45
N TYR A 113 2.95 -2.93 -0.40
CA TYR A 113 2.09 -2.47 -1.49
C TYR A 113 1.81 -3.57 -2.54
N ILE A 114 2.81 -4.41 -2.85
CA ILE A 114 2.62 -5.56 -3.74
C ILE A 114 1.64 -6.55 -3.10
N LEU A 115 1.82 -6.86 -1.81
CA LEU A 115 0.91 -7.74 -1.07
C LEU A 115 -0.51 -7.16 -0.99
N ALA A 116 -0.65 -5.86 -0.73
CA ALA A 116 -1.94 -5.16 -0.73
C ALA A 116 -2.66 -5.36 -2.05
N ALA A 117 -2.00 -5.05 -3.17
CA ALA A 117 -2.59 -5.15 -4.49
C ALA A 117 -2.96 -6.60 -4.85
N THR A 118 -2.09 -7.55 -4.50
CA THR A 118 -2.31 -8.99 -4.75
C THR A 118 -3.49 -9.52 -3.93
N ILE A 119 -3.51 -9.25 -2.63
CA ILE A 119 -4.59 -9.69 -1.72
C ILE A 119 -5.90 -9.07 -2.18
N PHE A 120 -5.93 -7.77 -2.48
CA PHE A 120 -7.14 -7.11 -2.96
C PHE A 120 -7.63 -7.72 -4.29
N CYS A 121 -6.73 -8.06 -5.21
CA CYS A 121 -7.05 -8.72 -6.48
C CYS A 121 -7.73 -10.09 -6.25
N ILE A 122 -7.10 -10.96 -5.45
CA ILE A 122 -7.61 -12.29 -5.12
C ILE A 122 -8.95 -12.19 -4.39
N SER A 123 -9.04 -11.31 -3.39
CA SER A 123 -10.26 -11.10 -2.63
C SER A 123 -11.40 -10.56 -3.50
N SER A 124 -11.11 -9.67 -4.46
CA SER A 124 -12.10 -9.21 -5.45
C SER A 124 -12.59 -10.37 -6.32
N ALA A 125 -11.68 -11.28 -6.72
CA ALA A 125 -12.05 -12.44 -7.53
C ALA A 125 -12.96 -13.39 -6.73
N ILE A 126 -12.70 -13.57 -5.44
CA ILE A 126 -13.55 -14.36 -4.53
C ILE A 126 -14.96 -13.76 -4.45
N VAL A 127 -15.10 -12.45 -4.24
CA VAL A 127 -16.42 -11.78 -4.18
C VAL A 127 -17.18 -11.92 -5.50
N ALA A 128 -16.48 -11.86 -6.63
CA ALA A 128 -17.10 -11.96 -7.96
C ALA A 128 -17.52 -13.40 -8.31
N ALA A 129 -16.66 -14.38 -8.04
CA ALA A 129 -16.80 -15.74 -8.55
C ALA A 129 -17.58 -16.67 -7.62
N VAL A 130 -17.53 -16.46 -6.30
CA VAL A 130 -18.17 -17.37 -5.35
C VAL A 130 -19.65 -17.02 -5.21
N PRO A 131 -20.59 -17.92 -5.57
CA PRO A 131 -22.03 -17.68 -5.46
C PRO A 131 -22.51 -17.93 -4.02
N SER A 132 -21.87 -17.31 -3.04
CA SER A 132 -22.22 -17.44 -1.62
C SER A 132 -21.90 -16.18 -0.85
N ILE A 133 -22.80 -15.79 0.06
CA ILE A 133 -22.61 -14.68 0.99
C ILE A 133 -21.38 -14.89 1.89
N ILE A 134 -21.00 -16.15 2.16
CA ILE A 134 -19.77 -16.48 2.91
C ILE A 134 -18.53 -16.05 2.11
N GLY A 135 -18.54 -16.25 0.79
CA GLY A 135 -17.48 -15.75 -0.09
C GLY A 135 -17.38 -14.23 -0.05
N VAL A 136 -18.53 -13.54 0.01
CA VAL A 136 -18.58 -12.08 0.20
C VAL A 136 -17.96 -11.67 1.53
N TYR A 137 -18.30 -12.33 2.64
CA TYR A 137 -17.71 -12.03 3.95
C TYR A 137 -16.18 -12.13 3.93
N PHE A 138 -15.64 -13.25 3.47
CA PHE A 138 -14.19 -13.43 3.40
C PHE A 138 -13.53 -12.45 2.43
N GLY A 139 -14.06 -12.32 1.22
CA GLY A 139 -13.50 -11.44 0.21
C GLY A 139 -13.51 -9.97 0.66
N ARG A 140 -14.61 -9.49 1.24
CA ARG A 140 -14.71 -8.11 1.72
C ARG A 140 -13.80 -7.83 2.91
N PHE A 141 -13.67 -8.78 3.84
CA PHE A 141 -12.77 -8.64 4.97
C PHE A 141 -11.32 -8.43 4.52
N PHE A 142 -10.81 -9.32 3.65
CA PHE A 142 -9.44 -9.23 3.16
C PHE A 142 -9.20 -8.06 2.19
N GLN A 143 -10.22 -7.64 1.42
CA GLN A 143 -10.15 -6.37 0.68
C GLN A 143 -9.96 -5.18 1.64
N GLY A 144 -10.69 -5.16 2.75
CA GLY A 144 -10.55 -4.13 3.79
C GLY A 144 -9.15 -4.11 4.39
N VAL A 145 -8.62 -5.27 4.78
CA VAL A 145 -7.24 -5.40 5.32
C VAL A 145 -6.21 -4.88 4.32
N ALA A 146 -6.34 -5.23 3.03
CA ALA A 146 -5.44 -4.75 1.99
C ALA A 146 -5.55 -3.22 1.78
N ALA A 147 -6.75 -2.66 1.84
CA ALA A 147 -6.98 -1.22 1.70
C ALA A 147 -6.44 -0.38 2.87
N ALA A 148 -6.18 -1.00 4.02
CA ALA A 148 -5.56 -0.31 5.14
C ALA A 148 -4.09 0.10 4.87
N ILE A 149 -3.43 -0.58 3.93
CA ILE A 149 -2.02 -0.37 3.60
C ILE A 149 -1.79 1.03 3.01
N PRO A 150 -2.39 1.41 1.85
CA PRO A 150 -2.21 2.76 1.32
C PRO A 150 -2.67 3.82 2.32
N ALA A 151 -3.79 3.59 3.00
CA ALA A 151 -4.35 4.53 3.97
C ALA A 151 -3.38 4.89 5.13
N THR A 152 -2.58 3.94 5.61
CA THR A 152 -1.67 4.14 6.75
C THR A 152 -0.23 4.40 6.34
N VAL A 153 0.27 3.66 5.34
CA VAL A 153 1.69 3.63 4.98
C VAL A 153 2.07 4.78 4.05
N ALA A 154 1.11 5.41 3.36
CA ALA A 154 1.37 6.50 2.40
C ALA A 154 2.09 7.70 3.04
N PHE A 155 1.69 8.13 4.25
CA PHE A 155 2.29 9.29 4.89
C PHE A 155 3.78 9.11 5.19
N GLY A 156 4.17 7.93 5.67
CA GLY A 156 5.57 7.63 5.90
C GLY A 156 6.37 7.55 4.59
N ASN A 157 5.78 7.06 3.49
CA ASN A 157 6.43 7.12 2.17
C ASN A 157 6.71 8.56 1.74
N PHE A 158 5.75 9.45 1.94
CA PHE A 158 5.92 10.85 1.58
C PHE A 158 6.94 11.55 2.46
N ASP A 159 7.05 11.15 3.73
CA ASP A 159 8.09 11.64 4.64
C ASP A 159 9.51 11.18 4.24
N ASP A 160 9.63 9.93 3.79
CA ASP A 160 10.90 9.38 3.33
C ASP A 160 11.36 10.00 1.99
N MET A 161 10.44 10.38 1.10
CA MET A 161 10.76 10.86 -0.26
C MET A 161 10.85 12.39 -0.42
N TYR A 162 10.12 13.17 0.39
CA TYR A 162 9.96 14.62 0.17
C TYR A 162 10.35 15.44 1.41
N ASN A 163 11.01 16.57 1.16
CA ASN A 163 11.24 17.60 2.18
C ASN A 163 9.91 18.23 2.64
N ALA A 164 9.91 18.81 3.84
CA ALA A 164 8.70 19.29 4.52
C ALA A 164 7.81 20.20 3.64
N GLU A 165 8.40 21.12 2.87
CA GLU A 165 7.65 22.03 1.98
C GLU A 165 6.90 21.30 0.86
N HIS A 166 7.54 20.33 0.20
CA HIS A 166 6.93 19.59 -0.91
C HIS A 166 5.99 18.49 -0.43
N ARG A 167 6.28 17.90 0.74
CA ARG A 167 5.48 16.85 1.36
C ARG A 167 4.04 17.29 1.60
N ILE A 168 3.83 18.54 2.02
CA ILE A 168 2.48 19.10 2.27
C ILE A 168 1.63 19.04 1.00
N TRP A 169 2.18 19.43 -0.16
CA TRP A 169 1.46 19.41 -1.42
C TRP A 169 1.11 17.99 -1.87
N VAL A 170 2.03 17.03 -1.70
CA VAL A 170 1.77 15.62 -2.04
C VAL A 170 0.66 15.04 -1.16
N VAL A 171 0.71 15.31 0.15
CA VAL A 171 -0.33 14.89 1.10
C VAL A 171 -1.69 15.52 0.76
N TYR A 172 -1.70 16.80 0.36
CA TYR A 172 -2.91 17.49 -0.05
C TYR A 172 -3.55 16.83 -1.27
N VAL A 173 -2.76 16.55 -2.31
CA VAL A 173 -3.23 15.85 -3.52
C VAL A 173 -3.74 14.45 -3.18
N TYR A 174 -3.00 13.69 -2.37
CA TYR A 174 -3.41 12.37 -1.89
C TYR A 174 -4.79 12.41 -1.20
N THR A 175 -5.01 13.38 -0.32
CA THR A 175 -6.28 13.54 0.41
C THR A 175 -7.44 13.87 -0.53
N ILE A 176 -7.23 14.76 -1.51
CA ILE A 176 -8.24 15.06 -2.54
C ILE A 176 -8.59 13.81 -3.34
N LEU A 177 -7.59 13.03 -3.75
CA LEU A 177 -7.81 11.80 -4.51
C LEU A 177 -8.60 10.76 -3.71
N GLY A 178 -8.36 10.63 -2.41
CA GLY A 178 -9.18 9.78 -1.54
C GLY A 178 -10.65 10.21 -1.51
N MET A 179 -10.92 11.52 -1.40
CA MET A 179 -12.29 12.05 -1.45
C MET A 179 -12.95 11.84 -2.81
N LEU A 180 -12.19 12.00 -3.89
CA LEU A 180 -12.66 11.70 -5.25
C LEU A 180 -13.01 10.21 -5.39
N GLY A 181 -12.20 9.30 -4.83
CA GLY A 181 -12.51 7.87 -4.81
C GLY A 181 -13.85 7.58 -4.13
N LEU A 182 -14.10 8.20 -2.97
CA LEU A 182 -15.35 8.06 -2.23
C LEU A 182 -16.57 8.50 -3.06
N ALA A 183 -16.45 9.62 -3.79
CA ALA A 183 -17.50 10.14 -4.66
C ALA A 183 -17.71 9.30 -5.94
N LEU A 184 -16.63 8.81 -6.55
CA LEU A 184 -16.69 8.05 -7.80
C LEU A 184 -17.21 6.63 -7.62
N GLY A 185 -16.99 6.01 -6.46
CA GLY A 185 -17.36 4.62 -6.22
C GLY A 185 -18.84 4.31 -6.48
N PRO A 186 -19.81 5.01 -5.85
CA PRO A 186 -21.23 4.76 -6.09
C PRO A 186 -21.66 5.02 -7.54
N ILE A 187 -21.07 6.01 -8.21
CA ILE A 187 -21.37 6.33 -9.62
C ILE A 187 -20.93 5.17 -10.52
N TYR A 188 -19.68 4.72 -10.33
CA TYR A 188 -19.09 3.60 -11.04
C TYR A 188 -19.88 2.30 -10.80
N SER A 189 -20.15 1.97 -9.54
CA SER A 189 -20.79 0.71 -9.19
C SER A 189 -22.26 0.65 -9.59
N THR A 190 -22.99 1.76 -9.47
CA THR A 190 -24.41 1.82 -9.90
C THR A 190 -24.51 1.62 -11.41
N TYR A 191 -23.69 2.31 -12.20
CA TYR A 191 -23.70 2.18 -13.65
C TYR A 191 -23.43 0.74 -14.12
N ILE A 192 -22.40 0.09 -13.57
CA ILE A 192 -22.04 -1.29 -13.91
C ILE A 192 -23.12 -2.26 -13.44
N THR A 193 -23.62 -2.08 -12.22
CA THR A 193 -24.63 -2.95 -11.62
C THR A 193 -25.92 -2.93 -12.43
N SER A 194 -26.35 -1.75 -12.89
CA SER A 194 -27.53 -1.60 -13.75
C SER A 194 -27.34 -2.14 -15.17
N SER A 195 -26.11 -2.16 -15.69
CA SER A 195 -25.84 -2.55 -17.08
C SER A 195 -25.59 -4.05 -17.25
N ILE A 196 -24.66 -4.61 -16.46
CA ILE A 196 -24.14 -5.98 -16.63
C ILE A 196 -24.17 -6.79 -15.33
N GLY A 197 -24.56 -6.19 -14.20
CA GLY A 197 -24.74 -6.85 -12.92
C GLY A 197 -23.63 -6.55 -11.90
N TRP A 198 -23.96 -6.72 -10.62
CA TRP A 198 -23.11 -6.31 -9.49
C TRP A 198 -21.77 -7.07 -9.41
N ARG A 199 -21.71 -8.32 -9.88
CA ARG A 199 -20.46 -9.12 -9.87
C ARG A 199 -19.37 -8.51 -10.74
N TRP A 200 -19.75 -7.83 -11.83
CA TRP A 200 -18.79 -7.21 -12.73
C TRP A 200 -18.03 -6.04 -12.12
N VAL A 201 -18.60 -5.38 -11.09
CA VAL A 201 -17.88 -4.38 -10.29
C VAL A 201 -16.60 -5.00 -9.73
N TYR A 202 -16.69 -6.25 -9.24
CA TYR A 202 -15.55 -6.97 -8.66
C TYR A 202 -14.68 -7.68 -9.69
N TYR A 203 -15.24 -8.18 -10.81
CA TYR A 203 -14.41 -8.70 -11.90
C TYR A 203 -13.50 -7.62 -12.49
N ILE A 204 -14.03 -6.42 -12.73
CA ILE A 204 -13.22 -5.28 -13.18
C ILE A 204 -12.19 -4.90 -12.10
N SER A 205 -12.58 -4.95 -10.82
CA SER A 205 -11.65 -4.75 -9.70
C SER A 205 -10.49 -5.74 -9.71
N THR A 206 -10.75 -7.02 -9.96
CA THR A 206 -9.71 -8.03 -10.11
C THR A 206 -8.76 -7.70 -11.26
N MET A 207 -9.28 -7.28 -12.42
CA MET A 207 -8.43 -6.95 -13.58
C MET A 207 -7.54 -5.73 -13.29
N VAL A 208 -8.13 -4.65 -12.76
CA VAL A 208 -7.40 -3.42 -12.44
C VAL A 208 -6.36 -3.65 -11.36
N MET A 209 -6.71 -4.39 -10.30
CA MET A 209 -5.78 -4.68 -9.21
C MET A 209 -4.72 -5.70 -9.61
N GLY A 210 -5.03 -6.63 -10.50
CA GLY A 210 -4.04 -7.52 -11.13
C GLY A 210 -2.99 -6.72 -11.90
N ALA A 211 -3.41 -5.79 -12.75
CA ALA A 211 -2.50 -4.89 -13.47
C ALA A 211 -1.71 -4.00 -12.51
N THR A 212 -2.36 -3.47 -11.47
CA THR A 212 -1.71 -2.62 -10.47
C THR A 212 -0.68 -3.41 -9.65
N SER A 213 -0.95 -4.67 -9.33
CA SER A 213 0.02 -5.54 -8.65
C SER A 213 1.28 -5.76 -9.47
N VAL A 214 1.15 -5.89 -10.79
CA VAL A 214 2.31 -5.96 -11.70
C VAL A 214 3.03 -4.61 -11.75
N ALA A 215 2.31 -3.49 -11.78
CA ALA A 215 2.91 -2.16 -11.70
C ALA A 215 3.72 -1.97 -10.40
N CYS A 216 3.22 -2.47 -9.26
CA CYS A 216 3.93 -2.44 -7.97
C CYS A 216 5.27 -3.18 -7.98
N LEU A 217 5.51 -4.10 -8.92
CA LEU A 217 6.81 -4.77 -9.05
C LEU A 217 7.90 -3.80 -9.56
N PHE A 218 7.53 -2.73 -10.26
CA PHE A 218 8.49 -1.76 -10.80
C PHE A 218 8.83 -0.62 -9.81
N THR A 219 8.15 -0.55 -8.67
CA THR A 219 8.43 0.46 -7.64
C THR A 219 9.74 0.17 -6.90
N ARG A 220 10.42 1.21 -6.43
CA ARG A 220 11.62 1.10 -5.58
C ARG A 220 11.24 1.11 -4.10
N GLU A 221 12.09 0.50 -3.27
CA GLU A 221 11.91 0.52 -1.81
C GLU A 221 12.22 1.91 -1.27
N SER A 222 11.25 2.53 -0.62
CA SER A 222 11.31 3.91 -0.13
C SER A 222 11.69 4.01 1.35
N ASN A 223 11.76 2.89 2.09
CA ASN A 223 12.15 2.92 3.49
C ASN A 223 13.68 3.09 3.63
N ALA A 224 14.11 4.29 4.00
CA ALA A 224 15.53 4.64 4.18
C ALA A 224 16.21 3.83 5.29
N SER A 225 15.49 3.53 6.37
CA SER A 225 16.02 2.75 7.49
C SER A 225 16.30 1.30 7.10
N GLN A 226 15.42 0.69 6.28
CA GLN A 226 15.68 -0.67 5.79
C GLN A 226 16.79 -0.76 4.78
N LEU A 227 16.93 0.26 3.92
CA LEU A 227 18.06 0.33 3.01
C LEU A 227 19.37 0.41 3.81
N LEU A 228 19.37 1.18 4.89
CA LEU A 228 20.51 1.29 5.80
C LEU A 228 20.79 -0.04 6.51
N ASP A 229 19.77 -0.70 7.06
CA ASP A 229 19.93 -2.02 7.70
C ASP A 229 20.53 -3.06 6.75
N LYS A 230 20.17 -3.03 5.46
CA LYS A 230 20.78 -3.91 4.44
C LYS A 230 22.25 -3.58 4.22
N ILE A 231 22.62 -2.31 4.17
CA ILE A 231 24.00 -1.87 4.02
C ILE A 231 24.81 -2.25 5.25
N VAL A 232 24.27 -2.01 6.46
CA VAL A 232 24.90 -2.39 7.72
C VAL A 232 25.12 -3.90 7.78
N LYS A 233 24.11 -4.70 7.39
CA LYS A 233 24.25 -6.16 7.35
C LYS A 233 25.34 -6.61 6.37
N GLN A 234 25.43 -5.99 5.19
CA GLN A 234 26.52 -6.27 4.24
C GLN A 234 27.89 -5.90 4.82
N ILE A 235 28.00 -4.74 5.49
CA ILE A 235 29.24 -4.31 6.13
C ILE A 235 29.62 -5.28 7.26
N ARG A 236 28.64 -5.76 8.04
CA ARG A 236 28.87 -6.79 9.08
C ARG A 236 29.36 -8.11 8.49
N GLU A 237 28.80 -8.54 7.37
CA GLU A 237 29.24 -9.75 6.66
C GLU A 237 30.65 -9.61 6.07
N GLU A 238 31.01 -8.43 5.56
CA GLU A 238 32.34 -8.14 5.00
C GLU A 238 33.42 -7.95 6.09
N THR A 239 33.07 -7.37 7.23
CA THR A 239 34.04 -7.02 8.30
C THR A 239 34.07 -7.99 9.47
N GLY A 240 33.04 -8.83 9.64
CA GLY A 240 32.91 -9.77 10.76
C GLY A 240 32.71 -9.10 12.13
N ILE A 241 32.29 -7.84 12.16
CA ILE A 241 32.12 -7.05 13.39
C ILE A 241 30.63 -7.02 13.74
N GLU A 242 30.26 -7.54 14.91
CA GLU A 242 28.86 -7.70 15.33
C GLU A 242 28.27 -6.46 16.02
N ASP A 243 29.11 -5.58 16.56
CA ASP A 243 28.72 -4.36 17.28
C ASP A 243 28.76 -3.13 16.37
#